data_AF-A0A1A8QAC7-F1
#
_entry.id   AF-A0A1A8QAC7-F1
#
_cell.length_a   1.000
_cell.length_b   1.000
_cell.length_c   1.000
_cell.angle_alpha   90.00
_cell.angle_beta   90.00
_cell.angle_gamma   90.00
#
_symmetry.space_group_name_H-M   'P 1'
#
loop_
_entity.id
_entity.type
_entity.pdbx_description
1 polymer ?
#
loop_
_entity_poly.entity_id
_entity_poly.type
_entity_poly.pdbx_seq_one_letter_code
_entity_poly.pdbx_strand_id
1 'polypeptide(L)'
;RAEAAITALRTAGETLSDGLLIAMVLKGLPESFTPFRIYVTQSDDDMTFSEFKIKLRSYEETEKLRVDTATEDNVMAARMNQRVKH
;
A
#
# COMPACT_ATOMS: atom_id res chain seq x y z
N ARG A 1 -10.98 -1.56 22.06
CA ARG A 1 -11.90 -0.43 21.72
C ARG A 1 -12.52 -0.57 20.33
N ALA A 2 -11.81 -1.07 19.31
CA ALA A 2 -12.43 -1.43 18.03
C ALA A 2 -13.48 -2.56 18.15
N GLU A 3 -13.22 -3.55 19.01
CA GLU A 3 -14.12 -4.70 19.22
C GLU A 3 -15.52 -4.30 19.69
N ALA A 4 -15.63 -3.35 20.64
CA ALA A 4 -16.91 -2.87 21.14
C ALA A 4 -17.75 -2.15 20.08
N ALA A 5 -17.10 -1.43 19.16
CA ALA A 5 -17.76 -0.77 18.03
C ALA A 5 -18.25 -1.79 16.99
N ILE A 6 -17.45 -2.83 16.73
CA ILE A 6 -17.83 -3.94 15.81
C ILE A 6 -19.04 -4.70 16.37
N THR A 7 -19.06 -4.98 17.68
CA THR A 7 -20.20 -5.63 18.33
C THR A 7 -21.45 -4.75 18.25
N ALA A 8 -21.34 -3.44 18.52
CA ALA A 8 -22.48 -2.52 18.44
C ALA A 8 -23.07 -2.44 17.02
N LEU A 9 -22.23 -2.36 15.98
CA LEU A 9 -22.68 -2.38 14.57
C LEU A 9 -23.39 -3.68 14.22
N ARG A 10 -22.82 -4.82 14.62
CA ARG A 10 -23.40 -6.14 14.37
C ARG A 10 -24.72 -6.35 15.12
N THR A 11 -24.85 -5.83 16.34
CA THR A 11 -26.09 -5.86 17.12
C THR A 11 -27.17 -4.95 16.53
N ALA A 12 -26.80 -3.87 15.84
CA ALA A 12 -27.71 -2.99 15.12
C ALA A 12 -28.17 -3.54 13.74
N GLY A 13 -27.66 -4.69 13.32
CA GLY A 13 -27.93 -5.28 12.00
C GLY A 13 -27.16 -4.63 10.85
N GLU A 14 -26.25 -3.70 11.15
CA GLU A 14 -25.41 -3.05 10.15
C GLU A 14 -24.15 -3.89 9.90
N THR A 15 -24.00 -4.38 8.68
CA THR A 15 -22.75 -5.00 8.22
C THR A 15 -21.81 -3.93 7.69
N LEU A 16 -20.53 -3.98 8.08
CA LEU A 16 -19.51 -3.12 7.46
C LEU A 16 -19.46 -3.37 5.95
N SER A 17 -19.63 -2.31 5.15
CA SER A 17 -19.46 -2.40 3.71
C SER A 17 -17.99 -2.55 3.34
N ASP A 18 -17.73 -3.15 2.18
CA ASP A 18 -16.37 -3.30 1.66
C ASP A 18 -15.69 -1.95 1.49
N GLY A 19 -16.40 -0.94 1.00
CA GLY A 19 -15.88 0.44 0.90
C GLY A 19 -15.46 1.01 2.26
N LEU A 20 -16.21 0.75 3.33
CA LEU A 20 -15.85 1.22 4.67
C LEU A 20 -14.63 0.46 5.22
N LEU A 21 -14.55 -0.86 5.02
CA LEU A 21 -13.39 -1.66 5.40
C LEU A 21 -12.12 -1.20 4.67
N ILE A 22 -12.22 -0.96 3.36
CA ILE A 22 -11.14 -0.43 2.53
C ILE A 22 -10.69 0.94 3.05
N ALA A 23 -11.62 1.86 3.31
CA ALA A 23 -11.31 3.19 3.85
C ALA A 23 -10.60 3.13 5.22
N MET A 24 -11.03 2.22 6.09
CA MET A 24 -10.38 2.02 7.40
C MET A 24 -8.94 1.54 7.25
N VAL A 25 -8.67 0.61 6.32
CA VAL A 25 -7.30 0.14 6.06
C VAL A 25 -6.45 1.25 5.44
N LEU A 26 -6.95 1.93 4.39
CA LEU A 26 -6.23 3.03 3.74
C LEU A 26 -5.78 4.12 4.72
N LYS A 27 -6.63 4.44 5.70
CA LYS A 27 -6.31 5.40 6.77
C LYS A 27 -5.17 4.93 7.68
N GLY A 28 -5.00 3.61 7.85
CA GLY A 28 -3.97 3.01 8.69
C GLY A 28 -2.65 2.70 7.98
N LEU A 29 -2.55 2.89 6.66
CA LEU A 29 -1.34 2.56 5.90
C LEU A 29 -0.20 3.59 6.11
N PRO A 30 1.07 3.15 6.17
CA PRO A 30 2.25 4.03 6.18
C PRO A 30 2.36 4.91 4.92
N GLU A 31 3.17 5.98 4.99
CA GLU A 31 3.37 6.91 3.85
C GLU A 31 4.02 6.25 2.63
N SER A 32 4.80 5.17 2.80
CA SER A 32 5.36 4.39 1.68
C SER A 32 4.28 3.75 0.79
N PHE A 33 3.03 3.68 1.26
CA PHE A 33 1.87 3.20 0.50
C PHE A 33 1.05 4.35 -0.13
N THR A 34 1.59 5.57 -0.17
CA THR A 34 0.91 6.70 -0.83
C THR A 34 0.54 6.41 -2.30
N PRO A 35 1.44 5.85 -3.14
CA PRO A 35 1.08 5.49 -4.52
C PRO A 35 -0.08 4.50 -4.59
N PHE A 36 -0.11 3.50 -3.71
CA PHE A 36 -1.20 2.54 -3.60
C PHE A 36 -2.53 3.22 -3.19
N ARG A 37 -2.49 4.14 -2.21
CA ARG A 37 -3.66 4.90 -1.78
C ARG A 37 -4.27 5.70 -2.93
N ILE A 38 -3.43 6.40 -3.69
CA ILE A 38 -3.85 7.17 -4.86
C ILE A 38 -4.52 6.25 -5.89
N TYR A 39 -3.86 5.13 -6.23
CA TYR A 39 -4.39 4.14 -7.18
C TYR A 39 -5.77 3.65 -6.76
N VAL A 40 -5.95 3.25 -5.50
CA VAL A 40 -7.25 2.77 -5.01
C VAL A 40 -8.33 3.86 -5.04
N THR A 41 -7.99 5.11 -4.68
CA THR A 41 -8.97 6.22 -4.68
C THR A 41 -9.37 6.71 -6.07
N GLN A 42 -8.53 6.48 -7.07
CA GLN A 42 -8.80 6.85 -8.47
C GLN A 42 -9.39 5.69 -9.29
N SER A 43 -9.40 4.49 -8.73
CA SER A 43 -10.05 3.34 -9.35
C SER A 43 -11.56 3.44 -9.09
N ASP A 44 -12.36 3.75 -10.11
CA ASP A 44 -13.84 3.73 -10.04
C ASP A 44 -14.42 2.29 -9.98
N ASP A 45 -13.63 1.34 -9.51
CA ASP A 45 -14.01 -0.07 -9.45
C ASP A 45 -14.71 -0.34 -8.13
N ASP A 46 -15.93 -0.89 -8.17
CA ASP A 46 -16.64 -1.45 -7.01
C ASP A 46 -15.90 -2.70 -6.52
N MET A 47 -14.75 -2.47 -5.90
CA MET A 47 -13.82 -3.50 -5.47
C MET A 47 -14.24 -4.09 -4.13
N THR A 48 -14.26 -5.42 -4.08
CA THR A 48 -14.52 -6.12 -2.83
C THR A 48 -13.34 -6.02 -1.87
N PHE A 49 -13.60 -6.20 -0.57
CA PHE A 49 -12.54 -6.19 0.43
C PHE A 49 -11.52 -7.32 0.21
N SER A 50 -11.94 -8.42 -0.42
CA SER A 50 -11.04 -9.54 -0.73
C SER A 50 -10.04 -9.16 -1.83
N GLU A 51 -10.51 -8.55 -2.91
CA GLU A 51 -9.67 -8.07 -4.01
C GLU A 51 -8.71 -6.97 -3.55
N PHE A 52 -9.19 -6.05 -2.71
CA PHE A 52 -8.35 -5.03 -2.10
C PHE A 52 -7.15 -5.64 -1.36
N LYS A 53 -7.35 -6.68 -0.55
CA LYS A 53 -6.25 -7.36 0.17
C LYS A 53 -5.24 -8.00 -0.78
N ILE A 54 -5.69 -8.57 -1.89
CA ILE A 54 -4.81 -9.17 -2.90
C ILE A 54 -3.93 -8.07 -3.52
N LYS A 55 -4.55 -6.96 -3.96
CA LYS A 55 -3.82 -5.82 -4.53
C LYS A 55 -2.84 -5.21 -3.52
N LEU A 56 -3.22 -5.08 -2.25
CA LEU A 56 -2.36 -4.56 -1.19
C LEU A 56 -1.12 -5.44 -0.97
N ARG A 57 -1.28 -6.76 -0.95
CA ARG A 57 -0.16 -7.70 -0.81
C ARG A 57 0.78 -7.64 -2.02
N SER A 58 0.21 -7.62 -3.23
CA SER A 58 0.97 -7.52 -4.46
C SER A 58 1.80 -6.22 -4.52
N TYR A 59 1.22 -5.10 -4.06
CA TYR A 59 1.96 -3.84 -3.94
C TYR A 59 3.09 -3.93 -2.92
N GLU A 60 2.85 -4.53 -1.74
CA GLU A 60 3.88 -4.71 -0.71
C GLU A 60 5.07 -5.54 -1.21
N GLU A 61 4.81 -6.64 -1.91
CA GLU A 61 5.86 -7.47 -2.52
C GLU A 61 6.68 -6.69 -3.55
N THR A 62 6.00 -5.89 -4.38
CA THR A 62 6.67 -5.04 -5.39
C THR A 62 7.52 -3.94 -4.74
N GLU A 63 7.01 -3.30 -3.70
CA GLU A 63 7.73 -2.21 -3.02
C GLU A 63 8.94 -2.74 -2.23
N LYS A 64 8.87 -3.96 -1.67
CA LYS A 64 10.03 -4.63 -1.06
C LYS A 64 11.16 -4.83 -2.08
N LEU A 65 10.82 -5.38 -3.26
CA LEU A 65 11.79 -5.55 -4.34
C LEU A 65 12.39 -4.22 -4.81
N ARG A 66 11.58 -3.15 -4.86
CA ARG A 66 12.03 -1.81 -5.24
C ARG A 66 13.00 -1.21 -4.22
N VAL A 67 12.74 -1.40 -2.93
CA VAL A 67 13.63 -0.95 -1.86
C VAL A 67 14.94 -1.73 -1.91
N ASP A 68 14.89 -3.06 -2.02
CA ASP A 68 16.07 -3.91 -2.04
C ASP A 68 16.98 -3.59 -3.23
N THR A 69 16.41 -3.40 -4.43
CA THR A 69 17.15 -3.00 -5.64
C THR A 69 17.69 -1.56 -5.55
N ALA A 70 16.95 -0.61 -4.97
CA ALA A 70 17.44 0.77 -4.79
C ALA A 70 18.64 0.87 -3.83
N THR A 71 18.75 -0.04 -2.85
CA THR A 71 19.95 -0.11 -1.99
C THR A 71 21.18 -0.64 -2.72
N GLU A 72 21.01 -1.54 -3.67
CA GLU A 72 22.11 -2.16 -4.42
C GLU A 72 22.60 -1.30 -5.61
N ASP A 73 21.77 -0.40 -6.14
CA ASP A 73 22.07 0.35 -7.38
C ASP A 73 23.01 1.56 -7.22
N ASN A 74 23.73 1.66 -6.09
CA ASN A 74 24.74 2.70 -5.84
C ASN A 74 26.09 2.44 -6.53
N VAL A 75 26.27 1.32 -7.23
CA VAL A 75 27.56 0.94 -7.85
C VAL A 75 27.87 1.65 -9.18
N MET A 76 26.89 2.29 -9.82
CA MET A 76 27.10 2.92 -11.14
C MET A 76 27.58 4.38 -11.07
N ALA A 77 27.47 5.05 -9.92
CA ALA A 77 27.99 6.41 -9.75
C ALA A 77 29.53 6.47 -9.59
N ALA A 78 30.17 5.37 -9.16
CA ALA A 78 31.60 5.36 -8.83
C ALA A 78 32.52 5.29 -10.06
N ARG A 79 32.01 4.97 -11.26
CA ARG A 79 32.85 4.74 -12.46
C ARG A 79 33.00 5.94 -13.40
N MET A 80 32.22 7.02 -13.21
CA MET A 80 32.30 8.21 -14.08
C MET A 80 33.40 9.21 -13.70
N ASN A 81 33.99 9.12 -12.50
CA ASN A 81 34.97 10.09 -12.01
C ASN A 81 36.45 9.75 -12.29
N GLN A 82 36.75 8.66 -13.01
CA GLN A 82 38.14 8.22 -13.27
C GLN A 82 38.66 8.47 -14.69
N ARG A 83 37.89 9.11 -15.59
CA ARG A 83 38.30 9.31 -17.00
C ARG A 83 38.64 10.74 -17.40
N VAL A 84 38.92 11.62 -16.42
CA VAL A 84 39.40 12.99 -16.71
C VAL A 84 40.70 13.24 -15.95
N LYS A 85 41.78 12.59 -16.38
CA LYS A 85 43.19 12.96 -16.15
C LYS A 85 44.08 11.89 -16.78
N HIS A 86 44.39 12.06 -18.07
CA HIS A 86 45.74 12.02 -18.62
C HIS A 86 45.71 12.30 -20.12
#